data_AF-A0A7S3CD92-F1
#
_entry.id   AF-A0A7S3CD92-F1
#
_cell.length_a   1.000
_cell.length_b   1.000
_cell.length_c   1.000
_cell.angle_alpha   90.00
_cell.angle_beta   90.00
_cell.angle_gamma   90.00
#
_symmetry.space_group_name_H-M   'P 1'
#
loop_
_entity.id
_entity.type
_entity.pdbx_description
1 polymer ?
#
loop_
_entity_poly.entity_id
_entity_poly.type
_entity_poly.pdbx_seq_one_letter_code
_entity_poly.pdbx_strand_id
1 'polypeptide(L)'
;ADEMGVGKTVQAIACASCYRQEWPLLVVVPASLRLVWANELERWLPGVVEPKQVHVVFGSEDKLSLNFAGKEPPLVTIVSFKMLEILAHEFLELRFGVVIVDESHNIRSTQKKRDSKQTEAAKRVVAGAKRAILLTGTPSLSKPY
;
A
#
# COMPACT_ATOMS: atom_id res chain seq x y z
N ALA A 1 16.95 -9.89 -9.40
CA ALA A 1 15.72 -10.66 -9.67
C ALA A 1 15.62 -11.61 -8.50
N ASP A 2 14.90 -11.18 -7.48
CA ASP A 2 15.18 -11.65 -6.12
C ASP A 2 14.16 -12.71 -5.72
N GLU A 3 14.66 -13.84 -5.20
CA GLU A 3 13.91 -15.04 -4.83
C GLU A 3 12.73 -14.76 -3.88
N MET A 4 11.67 -15.56 -3.94
CA MET A 4 10.58 -15.51 -2.98
C MET A 4 11.07 -16.13 -1.66
N GLY A 5 11.25 -15.33 -0.61
CA GLY A 5 11.73 -15.79 0.70
C GLY A 5 12.85 -14.96 1.36
N VAL A 6 13.45 -14.01 0.66
CA VAL A 6 14.59 -13.17 1.15
C VAL A 6 14.20 -12.03 2.12
N GLY A 7 12.97 -11.99 2.63
CA GLY A 7 12.57 -10.97 3.62
C GLY A 7 12.25 -9.58 3.05
N LYS A 8 11.75 -9.50 1.81
CA LYS A 8 11.36 -8.22 1.19
C LYS A 8 10.33 -7.46 2.01
N THR A 9 9.38 -8.17 2.63
CA THR A 9 8.38 -7.58 3.53
C THR A 9 9.04 -6.87 4.71
N VAL A 10 9.96 -7.53 5.43
CA VAL A 10 10.65 -6.90 6.57
C VAL A 10 11.53 -5.72 6.13
N GLN A 11 12.20 -5.83 4.98
CA GLN A 11 12.99 -4.72 4.42
C GLN A 11 12.10 -3.51 4.06
N ALA A 12 10.93 -3.75 3.49
CA ALA A 12 9.98 -2.70 3.14
C ALA A 12 9.40 -2.03 4.39
N ILE A 13 9.05 -2.81 5.42
CA ILE A 13 8.59 -2.31 6.71
C ILE A 13 9.69 -1.46 7.37
N ALA A 14 10.92 -1.97 7.41
CA ALA A 14 12.06 -1.23 7.95
C ALA A 14 12.29 0.09 7.20
N CYS A 15 12.27 0.07 5.86
CA CYS A 15 12.41 1.26 5.03
C CYS A 15 11.29 2.28 5.29
N ALA A 16 10.03 1.84 5.36
CA ALA A 16 8.90 2.72 5.68
C ALA A 16 8.99 3.32 7.09
N SER A 17 9.54 2.56 8.05
CA SER A 17 9.72 3.02 9.44
C SER A 17 10.74 4.16 9.57
N CYS A 18 11.73 4.24 8.68
CA CYS A 18 12.67 5.36 8.62
C CYS A 18 11.97 6.70 8.33
N TYR A 19 10.77 6.67 7.73
CA TYR A 19 9.96 7.84 7.40
C TYR A 19 8.71 7.95 8.28
N ARG A 20 8.74 7.40 9.50
CA ARG A 20 7.57 7.35 10.40
C ARG A 20 6.92 8.70 10.70
N GLN A 21 7.70 9.79 10.67
CA GLN A 21 7.20 11.16 10.84
C GLN A 21 6.35 11.65 9.66
N GLU A 22 6.44 10.99 8.51
CA GLU A 22 5.70 11.33 7.29
C GLU A 22 4.39 10.50 7.14
N TRP A 23 4.10 9.56 8.04
CA TRP A 23 2.89 8.72 7.98
C TRP A 23 1.61 9.57 8.17
N PRO A 24 0.46 9.19 7.56
CA PRO A 24 -0.05 7.81 7.43
C PRO A 24 0.63 6.93 6.37
N LEU A 25 0.73 5.63 6.66
CA LEU A 25 1.24 4.60 5.74
C LEU A 25 0.11 3.88 5.00
N LEU A 26 0.22 3.77 3.69
CA LEU A 26 -0.63 2.93 2.85
C LEU A 26 0.15 1.71 2.36
N VAL A 27 -0.41 0.51 2.51
CA VAL A 27 0.15 -0.72 1.94
C VAL A 27 -0.85 -1.30 0.94
N VAL A 28 -0.46 -1.33 -0.34
CA VAL A 28 -1.25 -1.90 -1.44
C VAL A 28 -0.71 -3.28 -1.77
N VAL A 29 -1.54 -4.32 -1.64
CA VAL A 29 -1.11 -5.72 -1.73
C VAL A 29 -2.13 -6.59 -2.48
N PRO A 30 -1.77 -7.79 -2.97
CA PRO A 30 -2.76 -8.80 -3.34
C PRO A 30 -3.75 -9.09 -2.20
N ALA A 31 -5.01 -9.35 -2.52
CA ALA A 31 -6.08 -9.50 -1.53
C ALA A 31 -5.80 -10.58 -0.47
N SER A 32 -5.08 -11.65 -0.84
CA SER A 32 -4.67 -12.75 0.03
C SER A 32 -3.56 -12.39 1.03
N LEU A 33 -2.79 -11.32 0.76
CA LEU A 33 -1.63 -10.93 1.59
C LEU A 33 -1.95 -9.84 2.62
N ARG A 34 -3.17 -9.29 2.63
CA ARG A 34 -3.56 -8.20 3.55
C ARG A 34 -3.32 -8.53 5.03
N LEU A 35 -3.77 -9.70 5.46
CA LEU A 35 -3.59 -10.15 6.86
C LEU A 35 -2.14 -10.54 7.16
N VAL A 36 -1.42 -11.07 6.16
CA VAL A 36 0.01 -11.36 6.31
C VAL A 36 0.78 -10.07 6.58
N TRP A 37 0.52 -9.01 5.80
CA TRP A 37 1.13 -7.71 6.00
C TRP A 37 0.75 -7.06 7.34
N ALA A 38 -0.50 -7.20 7.78
CA ALA A 38 -0.92 -6.71 9.10
C ALA A 38 -0.10 -7.37 10.22
N ASN A 39 0.01 -8.70 10.20
CA ASN A 39 0.78 -9.45 11.18
C ASN A 39 2.27 -9.12 11.14
N GLU A 40 2.85 -8.95 9.95
CA GLU A 40 4.28 -8.60 9.81
C GLU A 40 4.57 -7.17 10.31
N LEU A 41 3.69 -6.20 10.04
CA LEU A 41 3.82 -4.84 10.59
C LEU A 41 3.81 -4.84 12.12
N GLU A 42 2.90 -5.60 12.72
CA GLU A 42 2.77 -5.74 14.18
C GLU A 42 4.00 -6.43 14.79
N ARG A 43 4.47 -7.50 14.13
CA ARG A 43 5.64 -8.28 14.55
C ARG A 43 6.93 -7.47 14.50
N TRP A 44 7.14 -6.69 13.45
CA TRP A 44 8.41 -6.00 13.20
C TRP A 44 8.46 -4.57 13.75
N LEU A 45 7.32 -3.96 14.09
CA LEU A 45 7.24 -2.63 14.68
C LEU A 45 6.48 -2.62 16.03
N PRO A 46 6.86 -3.48 17.00
CA PRO A 46 6.17 -3.56 18.29
C PRO A 46 6.25 -2.22 19.03
N GLY A 47 5.12 -1.77 19.59
CA GLY A 47 5.01 -0.49 20.29
C GLY A 47 4.97 0.75 19.40
N VAL A 48 5.16 0.59 18.08
CA VAL A 48 5.00 1.66 17.08
C VAL A 48 3.71 1.47 16.29
N VAL A 49 3.39 0.21 15.96
CA VAL A 49 2.14 -0.18 15.28
C VAL A 49 1.42 -1.19 16.17
N GLU A 50 0.30 -0.75 16.75
CA GLU A 50 -0.64 -1.62 17.46
C GLU A 50 -1.77 -2.07 16.53
N PRO A 51 -2.44 -3.21 16.80
CA PRO A 51 -3.46 -3.75 15.90
C PRO A 51 -4.65 -2.78 15.71
N LYS A 52 -4.98 -1.99 16.74
CA LYS A 52 -6.02 -0.95 16.66
C LYS A 52 -5.69 0.21 15.71
N GLN A 53 -4.42 0.35 15.32
CA GLN A 53 -3.92 1.40 14.44
C GLN A 53 -3.77 0.93 12.99
N VAL A 54 -3.99 -0.37 12.73
CA VAL A 54 -3.96 -0.98 11.40
C VAL A 54 -5.40 -1.14 10.90
N HIS A 55 -5.74 -0.43 9.84
CA HIS A 55 -7.01 -0.59 9.14
C HIS A 55 -6.85 -1.48 7.92
N VAL A 56 -7.48 -2.66 7.93
CA VAL A 56 -7.45 -3.59 6.79
C VAL A 56 -8.77 -3.52 6.04
N VAL A 57 -8.72 -3.11 4.78
CA VAL A 57 -9.91 -2.94 3.93
C VAL A 57 -10.24 -4.25 3.23
N PHE A 58 -11.36 -4.88 3.60
CA PHE A 58 -11.89 -6.10 2.98
C PHE A 58 -12.92 -5.81 1.90
N GLY A 59 -13.84 -4.88 2.18
CA GLY A 59 -14.93 -4.47 1.30
C GLY A 59 -15.12 -2.95 1.25
N SER A 60 -16.12 -2.49 0.52
CA SER A 60 -16.41 -1.06 0.33
C SER A 60 -17.03 -0.41 1.57
N GLU A 61 -17.63 -1.22 2.44
CA GLU A 61 -18.14 -0.86 3.75
C GLU A 61 -17.02 -0.46 4.72
N ASP A 62 -15.79 -0.94 4.49
CA ASP A 62 -14.59 -0.58 5.25
C ASP A 62 -13.98 0.75 4.79
N LYS A 63 -14.71 1.55 4.02
CA LYS A 63 -14.22 2.84 3.54
C LYS A 63 -13.87 3.75 4.71
N LEU A 64 -12.73 4.41 4.56
CA LEU A 64 -12.29 5.43 5.48
C LEU A 64 -13.07 6.71 5.20
N SER A 65 -13.70 7.26 6.23
CA SER A 65 -14.38 8.55 6.15
C SER A 65 -13.44 9.63 6.66
N LEU A 66 -13.35 10.76 5.95
CA LEU A 66 -12.58 11.93 6.39
C LEU A 66 -13.06 12.46 7.75
N ASN A 67 -14.35 12.29 8.04
CA ASN A 67 -14.95 12.59 9.32
C ASN A 67 -14.73 11.41 10.27
N PHE A 68 -13.52 11.30 10.82
CA PHE A 68 -13.21 10.29 11.84
C PHE A 68 -14.01 10.44 13.16
N ALA A 69 -15.04 11.29 13.23
CA ALA A 69 -15.93 11.48 14.38
C ALA A 69 -15.16 11.68 15.71
N GLY A 70 -14.05 12.42 15.67
CA GLY A 70 -13.18 12.64 16.82
C GLY A 70 -12.17 11.52 17.12
N LYS A 71 -12.06 10.50 16.26
CA LYS A 71 -11.01 9.49 16.30
C LYS A 71 -9.82 9.94 15.45
N GLU A 72 -8.64 9.46 15.80
CA GLU A 72 -7.47 9.62 14.93
C GLU A 72 -7.60 8.74 13.68
N PRO A 73 -7.14 9.21 12.51
CA PRO A 73 -7.02 8.36 11.34
C PRO A 73 -6.15 7.14 11.64
N PRO A 74 -6.40 5.98 11.00
CA PRO A 74 -5.55 4.82 11.17
C PRO A 74 -4.11 5.17 10.76
N LEU A 75 -3.17 4.71 11.57
CA LEU A 75 -1.76 4.95 11.33
C LEU A 75 -1.26 4.22 10.08
N VAL A 76 -1.79 3.01 9.87
CA VAL A 76 -1.52 2.17 8.70
C VAL A 76 -2.83 1.73 8.09
N THR A 77 -2.93 1.82 6.76
CA THR A 77 -4.04 1.27 5.99
C THR A 77 -3.53 0.21 5.03
N ILE A 78 -4.15 -0.96 4.99
CA ILE A 78 -3.80 -2.06 4.10
C ILE A 78 -4.99 -2.34 3.18
N VAL A 79 -4.76 -2.30 1.87
CA VAL A 79 -5.82 -2.40 0.86
C VAL A 79 -5.38 -3.28 -0.31
N SER A 80 -6.36 -3.94 -0.94
CA SER A 80 -6.10 -4.64 -2.20
C SER A 80 -6.14 -3.71 -3.40
N PHE A 81 -5.46 -4.07 -4.49
CA PHE A 81 -5.55 -3.33 -5.76
C PHE A 81 -7.01 -3.10 -6.22
N LYS A 82 -7.87 -4.12 -6.05
CA LYS A 82 -9.28 -4.01 -6.42
C LYS A 82 -10.05 -3.05 -5.52
N MET A 83 -9.80 -3.08 -4.22
CA MET A 83 -10.46 -2.17 -3.30
C MET A 83 -9.96 -0.73 -3.44
N LEU A 84 -8.68 -0.54 -3.76
CA LEU A 84 -8.12 0.77 -4.07
C LEU A 84 -8.77 1.38 -5.32
N GLU A 85 -9.08 0.57 -6.32
CA GLU A 85 -9.87 1.01 -7.48
C GLU A 85 -11.28 1.46 -7.07
N ILE A 86 -11.97 0.66 -6.25
CA ILE A 86 -13.35 0.93 -5.82
C ILE A 86 -13.43 2.19 -4.96
N LEU A 87 -12.45 2.39 -4.07
CA LEU A 87 -12.39 3.48 -3.09
C LEU A 87 -11.38 4.58 -3.47
N ALA A 88 -11.11 4.72 -4.77
CA ALA A 88 -10.04 5.60 -5.25
C ALA A 88 -10.25 7.06 -4.82
N HIS A 89 -11.50 7.52 -4.73
CA HIS A 89 -11.81 8.88 -4.31
C HIS A 89 -11.38 9.12 -2.85
N GLU A 90 -11.85 8.29 -1.94
CA GLU A 90 -11.56 8.37 -0.51
C GLU A 90 -10.05 8.26 -0.24
N PHE A 91 -9.36 7.34 -0.92
CA PHE A 91 -7.92 7.15 -0.72
C PHE A 91 -7.07 8.32 -1.21
N LEU A 92 -7.53 9.08 -2.21
CA LEU A 92 -6.84 10.28 -2.68
C LEU A 92 -7.03 11.47 -1.73
N GLU A 93 -8.17 11.55 -1.04
CA GLU A 93 -8.43 12.60 -0.06
C GLU A 93 -7.63 12.42 1.24
N LEU A 94 -7.31 11.18 1.61
CA LEU A 94 -6.58 10.85 2.84
C LEU A 94 -5.10 11.24 2.85
N ARG A 95 -4.52 11.54 1.68
CA ARG A 95 -3.12 12.00 1.50
C ARG A 95 -2.08 11.23 2.33
N PHE A 96 -1.96 9.93 2.04
CA PHE A 96 -0.90 9.10 2.62
C PHE A 96 0.48 9.66 2.31
N GLY A 97 1.34 9.81 3.32
CA GLY A 97 2.69 10.33 3.10
C GLY A 97 3.67 9.25 2.65
N VAL A 98 3.46 7.99 3.05
CA VAL A 98 4.28 6.85 2.62
C VAL A 98 3.39 5.76 2.04
N VAL A 99 3.77 5.24 0.88
CA VAL A 99 3.07 4.13 0.20
C VAL A 99 4.02 2.97 -0.02
N ILE A 100 3.60 1.76 0.33
CA ILE A 100 4.21 0.51 -0.09
C ILE A 100 3.29 -0.14 -1.11
N VAL A 101 3.84 -0.62 -2.21
CA VAL A 101 3.13 -1.46 -3.17
C VAL A 101 3.84 -2.80 -3.28
N ASP A 102 3.18 -3.85 -2.80
CA ASP A 102 3.61 -5.22 -2.99
C ASP A 102 3.11 -5.78 -4.33
N GLU A 103 3.90 -6.64 -4.94
CA GLU A 103 3.69 -7.13 -6.30
C GLU A 103 3.40 -6.00 -7.30
N SER A 104 4.23 -4.96 -7.26
CA SER A 104 4.15 -3.74 -8.07
C SER A 104 4.20 -3.99 -9.58
N HIS A 105 4.56 -5.19 -10.04
CA HIS A 105 4.39 -5.61 -11.43
C HIS A 105 2.91 -5.57 -11.90
N ASN A 106 1.94 -5.60 -10.97
CA ASN A 106 0.53 -5.35 -11.25
C ASN A 106 0.23 -3.90 -11.67
N ILE A 107 1.12 -2.96 -11.34
CA ILE A 107 1.10 -1.55 -11.81
C ILE A 107 1.92 -1.43 -13.10
N ARG A 108 1.69 -2.32 -14.07
CA ARG A 108 2.31 -2.19 -15.40
C ARG A 108 1.57 -1.13 -16.22
N SER A 109 2.27 -0.06 -16.57
CA SER A 109 1.82 0.82 -17.65
C SER A 109 2.05 0.09 -18.97
N THR A 110 0.99 -0.08 -19.74
CA THR A 110 1.06 -0.71 -21.05
C THR A 110 1.27 0.36 -22.11
N GLN A 111 1.93 0.02 -23.23
CA GLN A 111 1.94 0.86 -24.46
C GLN A 111 0.55 0.99 -25.11
N LYS A 112 -0.52 0.59 -24.42
CA LYS A 112 -1.91 0.74 -24.87
C LYS A 112 -2.40 2.14 -24.50
N LYS A 113 -3.41 2.63 -25.22
CA LYS A 113 -3.98 3.98 -25.01
C LYS A 113 -4.46 4.25 -23.57
N ARG A 114 -4.77 3.23 -22.76
CA ARG A 114 -5.21 3.37 -21.35
C ARG A 114 -4.77 2.16 -20.53
N ASP A 115 -4.31 2.41 -19.31
CA ASP A 115 -4.00 1.39 -18.32
C ASP A 115 -5.25 0.89 -17.60
N SER A 116 -5.11 -0.19 -16.82
CA SER A 116 -6.20 -0.72 -16.01
C SER A 116 -6.63 0.29 -14.93
N LYS A 117 -7.90 0.27 -14.52
CA LYS A 117 -8.38 1.16 -13.45
C LYS A 117 -7.63 0.96 -12.13
N GLN A 118 -7.20 -0.27 -11.83
CA GLN A 118 -6.38 -0.59 -10.66
C GLN A 118 -4.99 0.06 -10.76
N THR A 119 -4.36 -0.05 -11.92
CA THR A 119 -3.07 0.60 -12.23
C THR A 119 -3.18 2.11 -12.08
N GLU A 120 -4.22 2.72 -12.64
CA GLU A 120 -4.47 4.16 -12.54
C GLU A 120 -4.71 4.62 -11.10
N ALA A 121 -5.53 3.90 -10.33
CA ALA A 121 -5.77 4.21 -8.92
C ALA A 121 -4.46 4.14 -8.12
N ALA A 122 -3.68 3.07 -8.28
CA ALA A 122 -2.40 2.88 -7.61
C ALA A 122 -1.38 3.95 -7.99
N LYS A 123 -1.27 4.31 -9.27
CA LYS A 123 -0.39 5.42 -9.73
C LYS A 123 -0.76 6.74 -9.08
N ARG A 124 -2.05 7.06 -8.94
CA ARG A 124 -2.50 8.33 -8.36
C ARG A 124 -2.16 8.44 -6.88
N VAL A 125 -2.36 7.38 -6.10
CA VAL A 125 -1.95 7.41 -4.68
C VAL A 125 -0.43 7.44 -4.52
N VAL A 126 0.32 6.72 -5.37
CA VAL A 126 1.80 6.78 -5.38
C VAL A 126 2.28 8.19 -5.73
N ALA A 127 1.70 8.84 -6.73
CA ALA A 127 2.05 10.20 -7.15
C ALA A 127 1.69 11.26 -6.09
N GLY A 128 0.68 11.00 -5.26
CA GLY A 128 0.28 11.89 -4.17
C GLY A 128 1.10 11.74 -2.89
N ALA A 129 1.90 10.67 -2.76
CA ALA A 129 2.68 10.37 -1.58
C ALA A 129 4.07 11.02 -1.63
N LYS A 130 4.65 11.29 -0.45
CA LYS A 130 6.03 11.79 -0.33
C LYS A 130 7.05 10.70 -0.64
N ARG A 131 6.73 9.45 -0.28
CA ARG A 131 7.59 8.28 -0.45
C ARG A 131 6.80 7.11 -1.04
N ALA A 132 7.43 6.37 -1.95
CA ALA A 132 6.88 5.15 -2.51
C ALA A 132 7.93 4.04 -2.49
N ILE A 133 7.56 2.87 -1.94
CA ILE A 133 8.37 1.66 -1.90
C ILE A 133 7.67 0.62 -2.77
N LEU A 134 8.28 0.23 -3.88
CA LEU A 134 7.70 -0.70 -4.85
C LEU A 134 8.43 -2.04 -4.77
N LEU A 135 7.72 -3.11 -4.40
CA LEU A 135 8.27 -4.46 -4.29
C LEU A 135 7.77 -5.31 -5.44
N THR A 136 8.62 -6.17 -6.00
CA THR A 136 8.18 -7.18 -6.98
C THR A 136 9.04 -8.43 -6.86
N GLY A 137 8.41 -9.60 -6.83
CA GLY A 137 9.09 -10.89 -7.02
C GLY A 137 9.55 -11.09 -8.46
N THR A 138 8.77 -10.56 -9.39
CA THR A 138 8.96 -10.76 -10.83
C THR A 138 9.92 -9.71 -11.39
N PRO A 139 11.08 -10.11 -11.96
CA PRO A 139 11.92 -9.18 -12.72
C PRO A 139 11.16 -8.66 -13.95
N SER A 140 11.36 -7.39 -14.31
CA SER A 140 10.75 -6.85 -15.53
C SER A 140 11.33 -7.53 -16.77
N LEU A 141 10.62 -8.52 -17.30
CA LEU A 141 10.87 -9.09 -18.62
C LEU A 141 10.28 -8.15 -19.68
N SER A 142 10.96 -7.05 -19.99
CA SER A 142 10.93 -6.36 -21.29
C SER A 142 11.66 -5.01 -21.22
N LYS A 143 12.43 -4.72 -22.27
CA LYS A 143 13.33 -3.57 -22.55
C LYS A 143 12.98 -2.24 -21.85
N PRO A 144 13.99 -1.47 -21.37
CA PRO A 144 13.79 -0.08 -21.01
C PRO A 144 13.35 0.68 -22.26
N TYR A 145 12.16 1.28 -22.21
CA TYR A 145 11.71 2.28 -23.16
C TYR A 145 11.43 3.56 -22.39
#